data_AF-A0A534ZZ17-F1
#
_entry.id   AF-A0A534ZZ17-F1
#
_cell.length_a   1.000
_cell.length_b   1.000
_cell.length_c   1.000
_cell.angle_alpha   90.00
_cell.angle_beta   90.00
_cell.angle_gamma   90.00
#
_symmetry.space_group_name_H-M   'P 1'
#
loop_
_entity.id
_entity.type
_entity.pdbx_description
1 polymer ?
#
loop_
_entity_poly.entity_id
_entity_poly.type
_entity_poly.pdbx_seq_one_letter_code
_entity_poly.pdbx_strand_id
1 'polypeptide(L)'
;MRRRVGGRRRALAAVALFAAVSAVGGLRWLAPAPRVGTSPERPGSAEPARPASSVAPLALPAHARVVVFAPHPDDETVGVGGLLFRLAHGHTPLRVVFVTNGDGYRRALEQDFAVERPTDADYVALGELRQREALAALAHLGVARRDVRFLGFPDGGLAELWRAHWLRTHPYTSPYTKESSPPDAEGVGYDGQDLT
;
A
#
# COMPACT_ATOMS: atom_id res chain seq x y z
N MET A 1 -36.41 -36.66 30.16
CA MET A 1 -36.90 -35.27 30.36
C MET A 1 -36.42 -34.44 29.18
N ARG A 2 -37.32 -34.09 28.26
CA ARG A 2 -37.04 -33.28 27.05
C ARG A 2 -36.91 -31.80 27.45
N ARG A 3 -35.88 -31.08 26.96
CA ARG A 3 -36.04 -29.69 26.52
C ARG A 3 -35.26 -29.44 25.23
N ARG A 4 -35.97 -28.80 24.31
CA ARG A 4 -35.66 -28.50 22.92
C ARG A 4 -34.87 -27.19 22.80
N VAL A 5 -33.94 -27.21 21.85
CA VAL A 5 -33.78 -26.28 20.69
C VAL A 5 -33.62 -24.79 20.96
N GLY A 6 -32.50 -24.25 20.46
CA GLY A 6 -32.30 -22.84 20.16
C GLY A 6 -31.18 -22.66 19.13
N GLY A 7 -31.37 -23.17 17.92
CA GLY A 7 -30.52 -22.82 16.78
C GLY A 7 -31.03 -21.57 16.07
N ARG A 8 -30.13 -20.70 15.62
CA ARG A 8 -30.20 -19.77 14.47
C ARG A 8 -29.05 -18.76 14.62
N ARG A 9 -28.34 -18.27 13.61
CA ARG A 9 -28.13 -18.54 12.17
C ARG A 9 -26.94 -17.64 11.83
N ARG A 10 -25.95 -18.15 11.08
CA ARG A 10 -24.87 -17.32 10.52
C ARG A 10 -25.49 -16.27 9.60
N ALA A 11 -25.13 -15.00 9.76
CA ALA A 11 -25.45 -13.94 8.81
C ALA A 11 -24.14 -13.42 8.22
N LEU A 12 -23.86 -13.84 6.98
CA LEU A 12 -22.95 -13.18 6.07
C LEU A 12 -23.66 -11.89 5.61
N ALA A 13 -23.04 -10.73 5.82
CA ALA A 13 -23.44 -9.50 5.17
C ALA A 13 -22.46 -9.25 4.02
N ALA A 14 -22.99 -9.35 2.80
CA ALA A 14 -22.30 -9.02 1.57
C ALA A 14 -22.91 -7.73 0.99
N VAL A 15 -22.03 -6.88 0.46
CA VAL A 15 -22.23 -5.93 -0.65
C VAL A 15 -23.04 -4.65 -0.40
N ALA A 16 -22.42 -3.50 -0.72
CA ALA A 16 -22.94 -2.56 -1.73
C ALA A 16 -21.86 -1.55 -2.17
N LEU A 17 -21.35 -1.76 -3.38
CA LEU A 17 -20.67 -0.76 -4.19
C LEU A 17 -21.71 0.26 -4.65
N PHE A 18 -21.57 1.54 -4.27
CA PHE A 18 -22.36 2.62 -4.87
C PHE A 18 -21.51 3.41 -5.86
N ALA A 19 -21.60 3.01 -7.12
CA ALA A 19 -21.44 3.94 -8.22
C ALA A 19 -22.79 4.61 -8.45
N ALA A 20 -22.86 5.93 -8.25
CA ALA A 20 -24.00 6.73 -8.68
C ALA A 20 -23.51 8.07 -9.22
N VAL A 21 -23.30 8.11 -10.54
CA VAL A 21 -23.43 9.34 -11.32
C VAL A 21 -24.92 9.63 -11.43
N SER A 22 -25.37 10.76 -10.90
CA SER A 22 -26.51 11.50 -11.44
C SER A 22 -26.53 12.92 -10.89
N ALA A 23 -26.62 13.85 -11.84
CA ALA A 23 -26.80 15.27 -11.63
C ALA A 23 -28.10 15.58 -10.89
N VAL A 24 -28.04 16.52 -9.94
CA VAL A 24 -29.19 17.35 -9.57
C VAL A 24 -28.66 18.77 -9.37
N GLY A 25 -29.34 19.70 -10.02
CA GLY A 25 -29.05 21.12 -9.98
C GLY A 25 -29.34 21.75 -8.62
N GLY A 26 -28.68 22.90 -8.42
CA GLY A 26 -29.30 24.04 -7.76
C GLY A 26 -29.26 24.06 -6.24
N LEU A 27 -28.11 24.40 -5.67
CA LEU A 27 -28.09 25.18 -4.43
C LEU A 27 -27.04 26.29 -4.55
N ARG A 28 -27.55 27.52 -4.68
CA ARG A 28 -26.78 28.73 -4.95
C ARG A 28 -26.24 29.27 -3.62
N TRP A 29 -24.97 28.95 -3.32
CA TRP A 29 -24.22 29.62 -2.27
C TRP A 29 -23.94 31.07 -2.67
N LEU A 30 -24.56 32.02 -1.98
CA LEU A 30 -24.25 33.45 -2.08
C LEU A 30 -23.13 33.77 -1.10
N ALA A 31 -21.88 33.67 -1.56
CA ALA A 31 -20.73 34.32 -0.94
C ALA A 31 -20.13 35.30 -1.95
N PRO A 32 -19.78 36.55 -1.57
CA PRO A 32 -19.14 37.49 -2.48
C PRO A 32 -17.73 37.00 -2.81
N ALA A 33 -17.41 36.94 -4.11
CA ALA A 33 -16.07 36.62 -4.58
C ALA A 33 -15.05 37.67 -4.12
N PRO A 34 -13.83 37.28 -3.71
CA PRO A 34 -12.77 38.23 -3.44
C PRO A 34 -12.36 38.95 -4.72
N ARG A 35 -12.21 40.28 -4.64
CA ARG A 35 -11.72 41.10 -5.75
C ARG A 35 -10.22 40.87 -5.91
N VAL A 36 -9.82 40.13 -6.94
CA VAL A 36 -8.44 40.05 -7.39
C VAL A 36 -8.11 41.37 -8.10
N GLY A 37 -7.17 42.13 -7.53
CA GLY A 37 -6.63 43.32 -8.18
C GLY A 37 -5.89 42.94 -9.46
N THR A 38 -6.29 43.52 -10.58
CA THR A 38 -5.61 43.36 -11.85
C THR A 38 -4.49 44.41 -11.97
N SER A 39 -3.25 43.97 -11.85
CA SER A 39 -2.12 44.66 -12.47
C SER A 39 -1.47 43.66 -13.42
N PRO A 40 -1.36 43.95 -14.73
CA PRO A 40 -0.73 43.05 -15.67
C PRO A 40 0.78 43.18 -15.52
N GLU A 41 1.38 42.31 -14.71
CA GLU A 41 2.83 42.12 -14.75
C GLU A 41 3.17 41.43 -16.08
N ARG A 42 4.07 42.02 -16.86
CA ARG A 42 4.52 41.45 -18.14
C ARG A 42 5.12 40.07 -17.87
N PRO A 43 4.77 39.02 -18.64
CA PRO A 43 5.41 37.72 -18.48
C PRO A 43 6.89 37.86 -18.83
N GLY A 44 7.74 37.80 -17.80
CA GLY A 44 9.16 37.56 -17.96
C GLY A 44 9.34 36.24 -18.71
N SER A 45 10.24 36.24 -19.69
CA SER A 45 10.59 35.09 -20.51
C SER A 45 10.85 33.87 -19.63
N ALA A 46 9.90 32.93 -19.59
CA ALA A 46 10.10 31.63 -19.00
C ALA A 46 11.33 31.00 -19.69
N GLU A 47 12.34 30.67 -18.89
CA GLU A 47 13.51 29.95 -19.36
C GLU A 47 13.03 28.66 -20.05
N PRO A 48 13.50 28.33 -21.27
CA PRO A 48 13.03 27.15 -21.97
C PRO A 48 13.29 25.91 -21.12
N ALA A 49 12.24 25.08 -20.95
CA ALA A 49 12.33 23.83 -20.21
C ALA A 49 13.53 23.02 -20.73
N ARG A 50 14.47 22.69 -19.84
CA ARG A 50 15.60 21.82 -20.19
C ARG A 50 15.06 20.54 -20.83
N PRO A 51 15.61 20.08 -21.97
CA PRO A 51 15.18 18.84 -22.57
C PRO A 51 15.36 17.73 -21.54
N ALA A 52 14.29 16.98 -21.27
CA ALA A 52 14.34 15.82 -20.40
C ALA A 52 15.49 14.92 -20.88
N SER A 53 16.45 14.63 -20.01
CA SER A 53 17.55 13.71 -20.34
C SER A 53 16.95 12.41 -20.83
N SER A 54 17.32 11.96 -22.03
CA SER A 54 16.84 10.69 -22.57
C SER A 54 17.37 9.55 -21.70
N VAL A 55 16.54 9.03 -20.81
CA VAL A 55 16.85 7.81 -20.07
C VAL A 55 16.89 6.67 -21.09
N ALA A 56 18.00 5.92 -21.14
CA ALA A 56 18.12 4.78 -22.02
C ALA A 56 17.00 3.76 -21.70
N PRO A 57 16.35 3.15 -22.71
CA PRO A 57 15.33 2.14 -22.46
C PRO A 57 15.87 0.96 -21.65
N LEU A 58 15.10 0.51 -20.66
CA LEU A 58 15.40 -0.73 -19.94
C LEU A 58 15.22 -1.92 -20.88
N ALA A 59 16.31 -2.64 -21.17
CA ALA A 59 16.28 -3.87 -21.96
C ALA A 59 16.23 -5.09 -21.04
N LEU A 60 15.30 -6.02 -21.31
CA LEU A 60 15.16 -7.26 -20.55
C LEU A 60 15.62 -8.47 -21.39
N PRO A 61 16.17 -9.51 -20.76
CA PRO A 61 16.45 -10.78 -21.43
C PRO A 61 15.18 -11.41 -22.04
N ALA A 62 15.35 -12.24 -23.09
CA ALA A 62 14.25 -12.85 -23.85
C ALA A 62 13.24 -13.68 -23.02
N HIS A 63 13.61 -14.07 -21.80
CA HIS A 63 12.77 -14.83 -20.86
C HIS A 63 12.88 -14.29 -19.43
N ALA A 64 12.89 -12.95 -19.29
CA ALA A 64 12.99 -12.31 -17.99
C ALA A 64 11.89 -12.79 -17.03
N ARG A 65 12.30 -13.02 -15.78
CA ARG A 65 11.40 -13.19 -14.64
C ARG A 65 11.73 -12.08 -13.67
N VAL A 66 10.74 -11.27 -13.32
CA VAL A 66 10.95 -10.05 -12.54
C VAL A 66 10.37 -10.24 -11.15
N VAL A 67 11.13 -9.83 -10.14
CA VAL A 67 10.63 -9.64 -8.78
C VAL A 67 10.87 -8.20 -8.40
N VAL A 68 9.83 -7.52 -7.93
CA VAL A 68 9.90 -6.15 -7.41
C VAL A 68 9.75 -6.23 -5.90
N PHE A 69 10.76 -5.73 -5.19
CA PHE A 69 10.68 -5.54 -3.74
C PHE A 69 10.31 -4.09 -3.46
N ALA A 70 9.21 -3.90 -2.72
CA ALA A 70 8.72 -2.61 -2.29
C ALA A 70 8.79 -2.54 -0.75
N PRO A 71 9.47 -1.53 -0.17
CA PRO A 71 9.52 -1.39 1.29
C PRO A 71 8.13 -1.31 1.92
N HIS A 72 7.23 -0.49 1.37
CA HIS A 72 5.87 -0.32 1.83
C HIS A 72 4.83 -0.44 0.68
N PRO A 73 3.54 -0.65 1.01
CA PRO A 73 2.46 -0.62 0.02
C PRO A 73 2.22 0.80 -0.54
N ASP A 74 2.64 1.05 -1.79
CA ASP A 74 2.60 2.31 -2.57
C ASP A 74 3.91 2.50 -3.36
N ASP A 75 5.05 2.12 -2.76
CA ASP A 75 6.40 2.24 -3.33
C ASP A 75 6.53 1.52 -4.68
N GLU A 76 5.82 0.41 -4.90
CA GLU A 76 5.81 -0.32 -6.17
C GLU A 76 5.15 0.48 -7.28
N THR A 77 4.04 1.16 -6.95
CA THR A 77 3.25 1.94 -7.89
C THR A 77 3.93 3.28 -8.17
N VAL A 78 4.38 3.99 -7.11
CA VAL A 78 5.09 5.27 -7.21
C VAL A 78 6.44 5.11 -7.88
N GLY A 79 7.20 4.08 -7.50
CA GLY A 79 8.56 3.87 -8.02
C GLY A 79 8.58 3.29 -9.43
N VAL A 80 7.75 2.28 -9.71
CA VAL A 80 7.84 1.48 -10.94
C VAL A 80 6.49 1.09 -11.55
N GLY A 81 5.40 1.79 -11.25
CA GLY A 81 4.05 1.44 -11.74
C GLY A 81 3.94 1.33 -13.27
N GLY A 82 4.60 2.22 -14.01
CA GLY A 82 4.65 2.15 -15.48
C GLY A 82 5.39 0.92 -16.00
N LEU A 83 6.43 0.46 -15.30
CA LEU A 83 7.15 -0.78 -15.62
C LEU A 83 6.26 -1.99 -15.30
N LEU A 84 5.63 -2.03 -14.12
CA LEU A 84 4.70 -3.09 -13.72
C LEU A 84 3.58 -3.27 -14.74
N PHE A 85 2.96 -2.17 -15.18
CA PHE A 85 1.94 -2.18 -16.23
C PHE A 85 2.45 -2.84 -17.50
N ARG A 86 3.62 -2.41 -18.01
CA ARG A 86 4.21 -2.96 -19.24
C ARG A 86 4.57 -4.44 -19.12
N LEU A 87 5.14 -4.85 -17.99
CA LEU A 87 5.49 -6.25 -17.73
C LEU A 87 4.26 -7.15 -17.68
N ALA A 88 3.21 -6.71 -16.97
CA ALA A 88 1.96 -7.45 -16.84
C ALA A 88 1.25 -7.63 -18.20
N HIS A 89 1.13 -6.55 -18.98
CA HIS A 89 0.49 -6.59 -20.29
C HIS A 89 1.35 -7.29 -21.36
N GLY A 90 2.67 -7.33 -21.17
CA GLY A 90 3.59 -8.15 -21.97
C GLY A 90 3.66 -9.61 -21.51
N HIS A 91 2.83 -10.03 -20.55
CA HIS A 91 2.82 -11.38 -19.97
C HIS A 91 4.18 -11.85 -19.46
N THR A 92 5.03 -10.91 -19.02
CA THR A 92 6.33 -11.24 -18.40
C THR A 92 6.06 -11.82 -17.00
N PRO A 93 6.64 -12.98 -16.62
CA PRO A 93 6.51 -13.50 -15.27
C PRO A 93 7.01 -12.47 -14.25
N LEU A 94 6.11 -12.01 -13.39
CA LEU A 94 6.34 -10.92 -12.45
C LEU A 94 5.83 -11.34 -11.06
N ARG A 95 6.57 -10.96 -10.01
CA ARG A 95 6.07 -10.93 -8.64
C ARG A 95 6.33 -9.58 -7.98
N VAL A 96 5.42 -9.15 -7.13
CA VAL A 96 5.59 -7.98 -6.26
C VAL A 96 5.62 -8.44 -4.82
N VAL A 97 6.66 -8.05 -4.10
CA VAL A 97 6.91 -8.43 -2.71
C VAL A 97 6.99 -7.17 -1.87
N PHE A 98 6.04 -7.01 -0.96
CA PHE A 98 6.04 -5.96 0.04
C PHE A 98 6.80 -6.43 1.27
N VAL A 99 7.81 -5.67 1.67
CA VAL A 99 8.67 -6.02 2.82
C VAL A 99 7.91 -5.78 4.12
N THR A 100 7.25 -4.63 4.24
CA THR A 100 6.41 -4.26 5.39
C THR A 100 4.96 -4.07 4.95
N ASN A 101 4.04 -3.98 5.91
CA ASN A 101 2.65 -3.59 5.63
C ASN A 101 2.46 -2.06 5.66
N GLY A 102 3.52 -1.29 5.93
CA GLY A 102 3.42 0.17 6.08
C GLY A 102 2.58 0.58 7.30
N ASP A 103 2.55 -0.27 8.33
CA ASP A 103 1.76 -0.14 9.56
C ASP A 103 2.45 0.74 10.62
N GLY A 104 3.64 1.28 10.37
CA GLY A 104 4.39 2.12 11.30
C GLY A 104 4.17 3.61 11.11
N TYR A 105 3.15 4.01 10.36
CA TYR A 105 2.98 5.40 9.91
C TYR A 105 1.98 6.20 10.73
N ARG A 106 2.43 6.69 11.89
CA ARG A 106 1.60 7.48 12.83
C ARG A 106 0.89 8.69 12.20
N ARG A 107 1.53 9.40 11.26
CA ARG A 107 0.91 10.58 10.63
C ARG A 107 -0.33 10.23 9.82
N ALA A 108 -0.37 9.08 9.15
CA ALA A 108 -1.57 8.64 8.44
C ALA A 108 -2.74 8.47 9.42
N LEU A 109 -2.51 7.85 10.57
CA LEU A 109 -3.53 7.68 11.62
C LEU A 109 -4.03 9.03 12.17
N GLU A 110 -3.13 9.97 12.42
CA GLU A 110 -3.50 11.30 12.92
C GLU A 110 -4.22 12.15 11.86
N GLN A 111 -3.77 12.14 10.61
CA GLN A 111 -4.23 13.07 9.57
C GLN A 111 -5.39 12.53 8.74
N ASP A 112 -5.36 11.23 8.41
CA ASP A 112 -6.33 10.61 7.50
C ASP A 112 -7.48 9.93 8.25
N PHE A 113 -7.24 9.54 9.52
CA PHE A 113 -8.22 8.82 10.35
C PHE A 113 -8.58 9.55 11.66
N ALA A 114 -8.00 10.73 11.92
CA ALA A 114 -8.24 11.53 13.14
C ALA A 114 -8.01 10.76 14.46
N VAL A 115 -7.05 9.82 14.46
CA VAL A 115 -6.67 9.03 15.64
C VAL A 115 -5.50 9.72 16.36
N GLU A 116 -5.80 10.53 17.38
CA GLU A 116 -4.79 11.30 18.13
C GLU A 116 -3.86 10.42 19.00
N ARG A 117 -4.39 9.29 19.49
CA ARG A 117 -3.67 8.36 20.37
C ARG A 117 -3.78 6.93 19.84
N PRO A 118 -3.05 6.59 18.77
CA PRO A 118 -3.16 5.27 18.17
C PRO A 118 -2.79 4.14 19.12
N THR A 119 -3.61 3.10 19.09
CA THR A 119 -3.36 1.80 19.70
C THR A 119 -2.58 0.90 18.75
N ASP A 120 -2.09 -0.23 19.25
CA ASP A 120 -1.51 -1.30 18.45
C ASP A 120 -2.49 -1.85 17.41
N ALA A 121 -3.77 -1.99 17.79
CA ALA A 121 -4.83 -2.40 16.88
C ALA A 121 -5.05 -1.41 15.72
N ASP A 122 -4.89 -0.10 15.95
CA ASP A 122 -5.01 0.91 14.90
C ASP A 122 -3.90 0.77 13.85
N TYR A 123 -2.67 0.47 14.28
CA TYR A 123 -1.56 0.21 13.37
C TYR A 123 -1.75 -1.08 12.56
N VAL A 124 -2.22 -2.16 13.19
CA VAL A 124 -2.59 -3.40 12.47
C VAL A 124 -3.67 -3.12 11.43
N ALA A 125 -4.72 -2.37 11.80
CA ALA A 125 -5.79 -2.00 10.88
C ALA A 125 -5.31 -1.12 9.72
N LEU A 126 -4.35 -0.20 9.98
CA LEU A 126 -3.70 0.59 8.93
C LEU A 126 -2.94 -0.33 7.95
N GLY A 127 -2.15 -1.27 8.45
CA GLY A 127 -1.43 -2.24 7.62
C GLY A 127 -2.38 -3.05 6.74
N GLU A 128 -3.47 -3.59 7.30
CA GLU A 128 -4.47 -4.33 6.54
C GLU A 128 -5.16 -3.47 5.47
N LEU A 129 -5.44 -2.21 5.77
CA LEU A 129 -5.98 -1.26 4.80
C LEU A 129 -5.02 -1.05 3.63
N ARG A 130 -3.75 -0.75 3.94
CA ARG A 130 -2.70 -0.54 2.92
C ARG A 130 -2.43 -1.77 2.08
N GLN A 131 -2.53 -2.97 2.64
CA GLN A 131 -2.50 -4.20 1.85
C GLN A 131 -3.65 -4.24 0.82
N ARG A 132 -4.88 -3.92 1.23
CA ARG A 132 -6.03 -3.87 0.31
C ARG A 132 -5.86 -2.82 -0.78
N GLU A 133 -5.32 -1.66 -0.44
CA GLU A 133 -5.02 -0.58 -1.38
C GLU A 133 -3.99 -1.00 -2.42
N ALA A 134 -2.85 -1.56 -1.99
CA ALA A 134 -1.83 -2.05 -2.93
C ALA A 134 -2.35 -3.17 -3.83
N LEU A 135 -3.16 -4.09 -3.30
CA LEU A 135 -3.80 -5.11 -4.12
C LEU A 135 -4.74 -4.52 -5.17
N ALA A 136 -5.50 -3.48 -4.80
CA ALA A 136 -6.37 -2.77 -5.74
C ALA A 136 -5.56 -2.02 -6.80
N ALA A 137 -4.49 -1.33 -6.41
CA ALA A 137 -3.59 -0.63 -7.32
C ALA A 137 -2.94 -1.59 -8.32
N LEU A 138 -2.34 -2.68 -7.83
CA LEU A 138 -1.72 -3.71 -8.66
C LEU A 138 -2.70 -4.40 -9.61
N ALA A 139 -3.95 -4.62 -9.17
CA ALA A 139 -5.00 -5.14 -10.05
C ALA A 139 -5.28 -4.18 -11.23
N HIS A 140 -5.26 -2.86 -11.01
CA HIS A 140 -5.39 -1.87 -12.09
C HIS A 140 -4.20 -1.88 -13.06
N LEU A 141 -3.02 -2.28 -12.59
CA LEU A 141 -1.83 -2.45 -13.42
C LEU A 141 -1.77 -3.80 -14.16
N GLY A 142 -2.74 -4.69 -13.91
CA GLY A 142 -2.82 -6.02 -14.52
C GLY A 142 -2.04 -7.12 -13.77
N VAL A 143 -1.56 -6.85 -12.56
CA VAL A 143 -0.85 -7.82 -11.72
C VAL A 143 -1.88 -8.63 -10.92
N ALA A 144 -1.83 -9.96 -11.03
CA ALA A 144 -2.78 -10.84 -10.35
C ALA A 144 -2.45 -10.99 -8.86
N ARG A 145 -3.46 -11.16 -8.01
CA ARG A 145 -3.30 -11.34 -6.55
C ARG A 145 -2.31 -12.44 -6.14
N ARG A 146 -2.25 -13.54 -6.92
CA ARG A 146 -1.33 -14.68 -6.70
C ARG A 146 0.14 -14.33 -6.90
N ASP A 147 0.40 -13.22 -7.60
CA ASP A 147 1.74 -12.72 -7.91
C ASP A 147 2.17 -11.64 -6.92
N VAL A 148 1.36 -11.38 -5.89
CA VAL A 148 1.62 -10.39 -4.83
C VAL A 148 1.84 -11.09 -3.49
N ARG A 149 2.92 -10.74 -2.80
CA ARG A 149 3.29 -11.27 -1.48
C ARG A 149 3.53 -10.14 -0.50
N PHE A 150 3.04 -10.29 0.72
CA PHE A 150 3.36 -9.43 1.85
C PHE A 150 4.20 -10.23 2.83
N LEU A 151 5.38 -9.74 3.18
CA LEU A 151 6.27 -10.38 4.15
C LEU A 151 5.91 -10.01 5.58
N GLY A 152 5.28 -8.85 5.80
CA GLY A 152 4.77 -8.42 7.11
C GLY A 152 5.86 -8.09 8.14
N PHE A 153 7.07 -7.74 7.70
CA PHE A 153 8.10 -7.28 8.62
C PHE A 153 7.72 -5.93 9.25
N PRO A 154 8.22 -5.65 10.48
CA PRO A 154 7.91 -4.43 11.21
C PRO A 154 8.35 -3.20 10.44
N ASP A 155 7.39 -2.32 10.14
CA ASP A 155 7.68 -1.01 9.60
C ASP A 155 8.53 -0.19 10.58
N GLY A 156 9.55 0.50 10.05
CA GLY A 156 10.62 1.14 10.82
C GLY A 156 11.59 0.19 11.53
N GLY A 157 11.34 -1.13 11.53
CA GLY A 157 12.12 -2.13 12.28
C GLY A 157 13.15 -2.92 11.48
N LEU A 158 13.22 -2.77 10.15
CA LEU A 158 14.06 -3.59 9.28
C LEU A 158 15.57 -3.50 9.61
N ALA A 159 16.06 -2.32 9.96
CA ALA A 159 17.46 -2.14 10.34
C ALA A 159 17.81 -2.87 11.65
N GLU A 160 16.90 -2.85 12.63
CA GLU A 160 17.09 -3.55 13.90
C GLU A 160 16.99 -5.06 13.74
N LEU A 161 16.07 -5.54 12.89
CA LEU A 161 16.02 -6.93 12.48
C LEU A 161 17.37 -7.42 11.95
N TRP A 162 17.98 -6.67 11.04
CA TRP A 162 19.27 -7.03 10.47
C TRP A 162 20.42 -6.98 11.50
N ARG A 163 20.44 -5.96 12.35
CA ARG A 163 21.58 -5.70 13.25
C ARG A 163 21.60 -6.59 14.49
N ALA A 164 20.44 -6.89 15.07
CA ALA A 164 20.36 -7.48 16.40
C ALA A 164 19.32 -8.61 16.54
N HIS A 165 18.40 -8.74 15.59
CA HIS A 165 17.23 -9.62 15.74
C HIS A 165 17.00 -10.56 14.55
N TRP A 166 18.08 -11.01 13.90
CA TRP A 166 18.02 -11.89 12.73
C TRP A 166 17.76 -13.37 13.10
N LEU A 167 17.98 -13.74 14.37
CA LEU A 167 17.67 -15.07 14.91
C LEU A 167 16.28 -15.10 15.56
N ARG A 168 15.50 -16.16 15.29
CA ARG A 168 14.17 -16.37 15.91
C ARG A 168 14.17 -16.39 17.44
N THR A 169 15.29 -16.72 18.07
CA THR A 169 15.42 -16.78 19.53
C THR A 169 15.45 -15.40 20.18
N HIS A 170 15.71 -14.34 19.41
CA HIS A 170 15.78 -12.95 19.88
C HIS A 170 14.94 -12.05 18.98
N PRO A 171 13.61 -12.22 18.96
CA PRO A 171 12.75 -11.49 18.04
C PRO A 171 12.72 -9.99 18.34
N TYR A 172 12.54 -9.18 17.30
CA TYR A 172 12.26 -7.75 17.44
C TYR A 172 10.75 -7.55 17.58
N THR A 173 10.33 -6.82 18.62
CA THR A 173 8.93 -6.43 18.81
C THR A 173 8.70 -5.03 18.22
N SER A 174 7.76 -4.92 17.29
CA SER A 174 7.38 -3.63 16.71
C SER A 174 6.92 -2.65 17.79
N PRO A 175 7.43 -1.40 17.82
CA PRO A 175 6.93 -0.39 18.73
C PRO A 175 5.49 0.04 18.40
N TYR A 176 5.00 -0.26 17.18
CA TYR A 176 3.68 0.10 16.67
C TYR A 176 2.65 -1.00 16.95
N THR A 177 2.77 -2.14 16.27
CA THR A 177 1.79 -3.24 16.32
C THR A 177 1.96 -4.16 17.54
N LYS A 178 3.08 -4.04 18.28
CA LYS A 178 3.47 -4.96 19.37
C LYS A 178 3.65 -6.42 18.95
N GLU A 179 3.61 -6.71 17.65
CA GLU A 179 3.93 -8.02 17.11
C GLU A 179 5.45 -8.24 17.09
N SER A 180 5.85 -9.49 17.29
CA SER A 180 7.27 -9.91 17.30
C SER A 180 7.61 -10.90 16.18
N SER A 181 6.63 -11.17 15.33
CA SER A 181 6.74 -12.04 14.15
C SER A 181 5.76 -11.55 13.10
N PRO A 182 6.10 -11.61 11.81
CA PRO A 182 5.12 -11.36 10.77
C PRO A 182 3.91 -12.30 10.89
N PRO A 183 2.71 -11.86 10.50
CA PRO A 183 1.55 -12.75 10.45
C PRO A 183 1.83 -13.93 9.51
N ASP A 184 1.65 -15.15 10.01
CA ASP A 184 1.86 -16.41 9.28
C ASP A 184 0.87 -16.54 8.11
N ALA A 185 1.13 -15.84 7.01
CA ALA A 185 0.17 -15.79 5.91
C ALA A 185 0.19 -17.07 5.04
N GLU A 186 1.35 -17.74 4.88
CA GLU A 186 1.48 -18.92 4.00
C GLU A 186 2.50 -19.97 4.47
N GLY A 187 2.80 -20.06 5.78
CA GLY A 187 3.58 -21.18 6.33
C GLY A 187 5.06 -21.26 5.93
N VAL A 188 5.61 -20.22 5.29
CA VAL A 188 7.06 -20.10 5.07
C VAL A 188 7.66 -19.44 6.31
N GLY A 189 8.00 -20.25 7.30
CA GLY A 189 8.72 -19.77 8.46
C GLY A 189 10.11 -19.30 8.04
N TYR A 190 10.37 -17.99 8.01
CA TYR A 190 11.72 -17.46 7.89
C TYR A 190 12.52 -17.83 9.14
N ASP A 191 13.44 -18.79 9.08
CA ASP A 191 14.16 -19.31 10.25
C ASP A 191 15.62 -18.83 10.37
N GLY A 192 16.11 -18.10 9.37
CA GLY A 192 17.51 -17.68 9.31
C GLY A 192 18.50 -18.83 9.25
N GLN A 193 18.04 -20.08 9.13
CA GLN A 193 18.89 -21.26 8.91
C GLN A 193 19.33 -21.35 7.44
N ASP A 194 18.62 -20.68 6.52
CA ASP A 194 18.99 -20.59 5.10
C ASP A 194 20.21 -19.69 4.82
N LEU A 195 20.82 -19.08 5.85
CA LEU A 195 21.98 -18.18 5.74
C LEU A 195 23.26 -18.72 6.39
N THR A 196 23.25 -19.98 6.84
CA THR A 196 24.42 -20.73 7.32
C THR A 196 24.67 -21.94 6.46
#